data_AF-A0A7S1GEA5-F1
#
_entry.id   AF-A0A7S1GEA5-F1
#
_cell.length_a   1.000
_cell.length_b   1.000
_cell.length_c   1.000
_cell.angle_alpha   90.00
_cell.angle_beta   90.00
_cell.angle_gamma   90.00
#
_symmetry.space_group_name_H-M   'P 1'
#
loop_
_entity.id
_entity.type
_entity.pdbx_description
1 polymer ?
#
loop_
_entity_poly.entity_id
_entity_poly.type
_entity_poly.pdbx_seq_one_letter_code
_entity_poly.pdbx_strand_id
1 'polypeptide(L)'
;IDGEVVLSVDTGSQSFWERGGWGGATHNPWATGGKNAPFDQEFYIIFNVAVGGTGGYFPDGQGGKPWTDTDAHASNDFWDNQAQWMPTWDTVGTGSALKIDYIRVYQ
;
A
#
# COMPACT_ATOMS: atom_id res chain seq x y z
N ILE A 1 -1.58 -17.44 -8.86
CA ILE A 1 -2.41 -17.85 -7.70
C ILE A 1 -2.72 -19.33 -7.91
N ASP A 2 -2.49 -20.19 -6.91
CA ASP A 2 -2.74 -21.64 -7.00
C ASP A 2 -2.08 -22.32 -8.22
N GLY A 3 -0.86 -21.89 -8.56
CA GLY A 3 -0.12 -22.40 -9.72
C GLY A 3 -0.44 -21.70 -11.05
N GLU A 4 -1.44 -20.81 -11.11
CA GLU A 4 -1.83 -20.10 -12.33
C GLU A 4 -1.22 -18.70 -12.44
N VAL A 5 -0.81 -18.31 -13.64
CA VAL A 5 -0.35 -16.95 -13.95
C VAL A 5 -1.58 -16.05 -14.14
N VAL A 6 -1.78 -15.13 -13.20
CA VAL A 6 -2.91 -14.18 -13.23
C VAL A 6 -2.52 -12.78 -13.72
N LEU A 7 -1.22 -12.49 -13.76
CA LEU A 7 -0.67 -11.22 -14.23
C LEU A 7 0.73 -11.45 -14.79
N SER A 8 0.99 -10.90 -15.97
CA SER A 8 2.32 -10.82 -16.57
C SER A 8 2.55 -9.39 -17.03
N VAL A 9 3.60 -8.76 -16.54
CA VAL A 9 3.96 -7.37 -16.87
C VAL A 9 5.37 -7.37 -17.44
N ASP A 10 5.52 -6.82 -18.65
CA ASP A 10 6.84 -6.52 -19.21
C ASP A 10 7.43 -5.29 -18.52
N THR A 11 8.51 -5.45 -17.77
CA THR A 11 9.17 -4.34 -17.07
C THR A 11 10.31 -3.69 -17.88
N GLY A 12 10.60 -4.20 -19.08
CA GLY A 12 11.69 -3.69 -19.93
C GLY A 12 11.30 -2.51 -20.84
N SER A 13 10.00 -2.28 -21.07
CA SER A 13 9.51 -1.25 -21.97
C SER A 13 9.35 0.12 -21.31
N GLN A 14 8.88 0.18 -20.06
CA GLN A 14 8.51 1.40 -19.35
C GLN A 14 8.94 1.33 -17.88
N SER A 15 9.39 2.44 -17.30
CA SER A 15 9.79 2.50 -15.89
C SER A 15 8.61 2.37 -14.93
N PHE A 16 8.86 1.88 -13.71
CA PHE A 16 7.82 1.81 -12.67
C PHE A 16 7.26 3.21 -12.32
N TRP A 17 8.08 4.26 -12.37
CA TRP A 17 7.62 5.64 -12.13
C TRP A 17 6.57 6.09 -13.15
N GLU A 18 6.84 5.85 -14.43
CA GLU A 18 5.90 6.18 -15.51
C GLU A 18 4.63 5.34 -15.42
N ARG A 19 4.76 4.04 -15.08
CA ARG A 19 3.61 3.14 -14.87
C ARG A 19 2.71 3.61 -13.72
N GLY A 20 3.29 4.12 -12.65
CA GLY A 20 2.57 4.67 -11.51
C GLY A 20 1.83 5.98 -11.80
N GLY A 21 2.10 6.63 -12.94
CA GLY A 21 1.46 7.90 -13.30
C GLY A 21 1.84 9.06 -12.37
N TRP A 22 2.99 8.98 -11.67
CA TRP A 22 3.39 9.95 -10.66
C TRP A 22 4.05 11.22 -11.22
N GLY A 23 4.04 11.40 -12.54
CA GLY A 23 4.52 12.62 -13.18
C GLY A 23 3.68 13.84 -12.77
N GLY A 24 4.35 14.88 -12.25
CA GLY A 24 3.74 16.19 -11.97
C GLY A 24 3.35 16.47 -10.52
N ALA A 25 3.23 15.45 -9.67
CA ALA A 25 2.89 15.62 -8.25
C ALA A 25 4.12 15.70 -7.32
N THR A 26 5.25 15.11 -7.74
CA THR A 26 6.48 15.06 -6.94
C THR A 26 7.70 14.75 -7.84
N HIS A 27 8.91 14.91 -7.29
CA HIS A 27 10.17 14.60 -7.97
C HIS A 27 10.40 13.08 -8.01
N ASN A 28 10.79 12.55 -9.17
CA ASN A 28 11.14 11.13 -9.33
C ASN A 28 12.49 10.81 -8.64
N PRO A 29 12.51 10.09 -7.50
CA PRO A 29 13.75 9.75 -6.82
C PRO A 29 14.60 8.73 -7.59
N TRP A 30 14.03 8.06 -8.59
CA TRP A 30 14.70 7.06 -9.43
C TRP A 30 14.98 7.56 -10.85
N ALA A 31 14.99 8.89 -11.06
CA ALA A 31 15.20 9.49 -12.39
C ALA A 31 16.53 9.09 -13.05
N THR A 32 17.55 8.73 -12.26
CA THR A 32 18.86 8.27 -12.74
C THR A 32 19.00 6.74 -12.78
N GLY A 33 17.97 6.00 -12.34
CA GLY A 33 17.96 4.54 -12.31
C GLY A 33 17.57 3.89 -13.63
N GLY A 34 17.64 2.56 -13.69
CA GLY A 34 17.12 1.80 -14.81
C GLY A 34 15.59 1.76 -14.83
N LYS A 35 15.00 1.20 -15.90
CA LYS A 35 13.54 1.01 -15.98
C LYS A 35 12.97 0.15 -14.85
N ASN A 36 13.80 -0.76 -14.32
CA ASN A 36 13.43 -1.63 -13.21
C ASN A 36 13.59 -0.99 -11.83
N ALA A 37 14.15 0.23 -11.71
CA ALA A 37 14.28 0.91 -10.42
C ALA A 37 12.91 1.13 -9.76
N PRO A 38 12.78 0.92 -8.43
CA PRO A 38 13.84 0.60 -7.46
C PRO A 38 14.19 -0.89 -7.31
N PHE A 39 13.59 -1.80 -8.09
CA PHE A 39 13.78 -3.25 -7.99
C PHE A 39 14.99 -3.78 -8.79
N ASP A 40 15.95 -2.90 -9.10
CA ASP A 40 17.21 -3.19 -9.77
C ASP A 40 18.40 -3.32 -8.78
N GLN A 41 18.12 -3.44 -7.50
CA GLN A 41 19.07 -3.66 -6.40
C GLN A 41 18.49 -4.65 -5.37
N GLU A 42 19.28 -5.03 -4.36
CA GLU A 42 18.78 -5.84 -3.24
C GLU A 42 17.65 -5.10 -2.50
N PHE A 43 16.59 -5.82 -2.14
CA PHE A 43 15.42 -5.26 -1.45
C PHE A 43 14.90 -6.22 -0.39
N TYR A 44 14.09 -5.68 0.52
CA TYR A 44 13.40 -6.43 1.57
C TYR A 44 11.96 -6.71 1.17
N ILE A 45 11.46 -7.89 1.55
CA ILE A 45 10.04 -8.20 1.47
C ILE A 45 9.39 -7.70 2.78
N ILE A 46 8.40 -6.82 2.68
CA ILE A 46 7.66 -6.26 3.81
C ILE A 46 6.22 -6.78 3.78
N PHE A 47 5.73 -7.22 4.93
CA PHE A 47 4.34 -7.62 5.13
C PHE A 47 3.75 -6.79 6.26
N ASN A 48 2.62 -6.13 6.04
CA ASN A 48 1.94 -5.33 7.05
C ASN A 48 0.43 -5.25 6.80
N VAL A 49 -0.29 -4.77 7.81
CA VAL A 49 -1.66 -4.24 7.69
C VAL A 49 -1.56 -2.73 7.89
N ALA A 50 -2.11 -1.94 6.98
CA ALA A 50 -2.10 -0.48 7.06
C ALA A 50 -3.52 0.08 6.99
N VAL A 51 -3.78 1.12 7.79
CA VAL A 51 -5.03 1.91 7.83
C VAL A 51 -4.66 3.36 8.13
N GLY A 52 -5.57 4.31 7.88
CA GLY A 52 -5.33 5.74 8.17
C GLY A 52 -4.58 6.49 7.06
N GLY A 53 -4.37 5.87 5.90
CA GLY A 53 -3.74 6.53 4.75
C GLY A 53 -4.71 7.43 3.98
N THR A 54 -4.14 8.40 3.25
CA THR A 54 -4.87 9.35 2.38
C THR A 54 -4.68 9.07 0.88
N GLY A 55 -4.14 7.90 0.54
CA GLY A 55 -3.79 7.53 -0.84
C GLY A 55 -4.97 7.15 -1.74
N GLY A 56 -6.22 7.41 -1.33
CA GLY A 56 -7.41 7.05 -2.11
C GLY A 56 -7.79 5.56 -2.09
N TYR A 57 -7.11 4.74 -1.29
CA TYR A 57 -7.38 3.29 -1.21
C TYR A 57 -8.76 3.00 -0.60
N PHE A 58 -9.15 3.80 0.40
CA PHE A 58 -10.48 3.78 1.00
C PHE A 58 -11.21 5.07 0.62
N PRO A 59 -12.29 5.00 -0.19
CA PRO A 59 -12.99 6.18 -0.66
C PRO A 59 -13.59 7.02 0.49
N ASP A 60 -13.53 8.33 0.36
CA ASP A 60 -14.17 9.25 1.31
C ASP A 60 -15.70 9.04 1.37
N GLY A 61 -16.27 9.19 2.56
CA GLY A 61 -17.70 9.03 2.82
C GLY A 61 -18.22 7.58 2.78
N GLN A 62 -17.35 6.60 2.56
CA GLN A 62 -17.70 5.18 2.53
C GLN A 62 -17.21 4.45 3.79
N GLY A 63 -17.93 3.38 4.17
CA GLY A 63 -17.49 2.46 5.24
C GLY A 63 -17.32 3.10 6.62
N GLY A 64 -17.85 4.31 6.85
CA GLY A 64 -17.67 5.06 8.08
C GLY A 64 -16.22 5.52 8.32
N LYS A 65 -15.45 5.80 7.25
CA LYS A 65 -14.11 6.39 7.35
C LYS A 65 -14.19 7.79 8.02
N PRO A 66 -13.56 8.01 9.20
CA PRO A 66 -13.66 9.28 9.92
C PRO A 66 -12.67 10.37 9.49
N TRP A 67 -11.71 10.08 8.61
CA TRP A 67 -10.79 11.06 8.03
C TRP A 67 -11.04 11.22 6.53
N THR A 68 -10.59 12.32 5.93
CA THR A 68 -10.70 12.55 4.47
C THR A 68 -9.32 12.54 3.80
N ASP A 69 -9.26 12.20 2.51
CA ASP A 69 -7.99 12.13 1.78
C ASP A 69 -7.34 13.52 1.56
N THR A 70 -8.15 14.59 1.61
CA THR A 70 -7.69 15.95 1.33
C THR A 70 -7.34 16.78 2.56
N ASP A 71 -7.64 16.31 3.77
CA ASP A 71 -7.32 17.04 4.98
C ASP A 71 -5.82 16.94 5.33
N ALA A 72 -5.16 18.07 5.54
CA ALA A 72 -3.77 18.14 6.00
C ALA A 72 -3.59 17.54 7.40
N HIS A 73 -4.66 17.43 8.18
CA HIS A 73 -4.73 16.86 9.51
C HIS A 73 -5.43 15.49 9.54
N ALA A 74 -5.58 14.82 8.39
CA ALA A 74 -6.26 13.51 8.31
C ALA A 74 -5.72 12.46 9.31
N SER A 75 -4.43 12.50 9.65
CA SER A 75 -3.84 11.63 10.68
C SER A 75 -4.33 11.96 12.09
N ASN A 76 -4.58 13.23 12.41
CA ASN A 76 -5.21 13.65 13.65
C ASN A 76 -6.66 13.19 13.69
N ASP A 77 -7.44 13.41 12.62
CA ASP A 77 -8.83 12.97 12.55
C ASP A 77 -8.95 11.45 12.68
N PHE A 78 -8.06 10.70 12.04
CA PHE A 78 -7.96 9.25 12.22
C PHE A 78 -7.73 8.91 13.69
N TRP A 79 -6.77 9.53 14.35
CA TRP A 79 -6.43 9.24 15.73
C TRP A 79 -7.53 9.66 16.72
N ASP A 80 -8.07 10.86 16.60
CA ASP A 80 -9.07 11.42 17.51
C ASP A 80 -10.39 10.64 17.45
N ASN A 81 -10.68 10.01 16.29
CA ASN A 81 -11.83 9.12 16.11
C ASN A 81 -11.51 7.64 16.39
N GLN A 82 -10.44 7.33 17.12
CA GLN A 82 -10.09 5.95 17.49
C GLN A 82 -11.24 5.20 18.16
N ALA A 83 -12.05 5.86 18.97
CA ALA A 83 -13.21 5.25 19.61
C ALA A 83 -14.25 4.70 18.60
N GLN A 84 -14.29 5.22 17.37
CA GLN A 84 -15.19 4.76 16.31
C GLN A 84 -14.65 3.52 15.60
N TRP A 85 -13.38 3.53 15.19
CA TRP A 85 -12.83 2.46 14.35
C TRP A 85 -12.11 1.37 15.13
N MET A 86 -11.52 1.65 16.29
CA MET A 86 -10.79 0.64 17.06
C MET A 86 -11.67 -0.55 17.48
N PRO A 87 -12.94 -0.36 17.87
CA PRO A 87 -13.82 -1.49 18.20
C PRO A 87 -14.17 -2.39 17.01
N THR A 88 -13.94 -1.96 15.77
CA THR A 88 -14.15 -2.81 14.58
C THR A 88 -13.00 -3.79 14.39
N TRP A 89 -11.87 -3.57 15.05
CA TRP A 89 -10.76 -4.51 15.07
C TRP A 89 -11.02 -5.62 16.08
N ASP A 90 -10.78 -6.85 15.67
CA ASP A 90 -10.76 -7.99 16.57
C ASP A 90 -9.48 -7.95 17.42
N THR A 91 -9.58 -7.38 18.61
CA THR A 91 -8.48 -7.19 19.56
C THR A 91 -8.20 -8.42 20.44
N VAL A 92 -9.09 -9.42 20.41
CA VAL A 92 -8.98 -10.63 21.25
C VAL A 92 -8.65 -11.85 20.41
N GLY A 93 -9.26 -11.96 19.23
CA GLY A 93 -9.04 -13.04 18.28
C GLY A 93 -8.03 -12.66 17.19
N THR A 94 -8.31 -13.14 15.98
CA THR A 94 -7.42 -12.99 14.82
C THR A 94 -8.13 -12.50 13.58
N GLY A 95 -9.35 -11.97 13.72
CA GLY A 95 -10.18 -11.47 12.63
C GLY A 95 -9.55 -10.28 11.89
N SER A 96 -8.71 -9.51 12.56
CA SER A 96 -7.99 -8.37 11.99
C SER A 96 -6.49 -8.62 11.79
N ALA A 97 -6.01 -9.84 12.05
CA ALA A 97 -4.59 -10.17 11.95
C ALA A 97 -4.21 -10.55 10.51
N LEU A 98 -3.06 -10.06 10.03
CA LEU A 98 -2.40 -10.63 8.86
C LEU A 98 -1.84 -12.01 9.24
N LYS A 99 -2.31 -13.06 8.56
CA LYS A 99 -1.88 -14.44 8.79
C LYS A 99 -1.04 -14.92 7.62
N ILE A 100 0.19 -15.35 7.92
CA ILE A 100 1.13 -15.90 6.95
C ILE A 100 1.50 -17.29 7.45
N ASP A 101 1.19 -18.31 6.66
CA ASP A 101 1.58 -19.70 6.97
C ASP A 101 3.07 -19.90 6.67
N TYR A 102 3.50 -19.59 5.45
CA TYR A 102 4.90 -19.62 5.07
C TYR A 102 5.20 -18.70 3.88
N ILE A 103 6.49 -18.39 3.73
CA ILE A 103 7.04 -17.70 2.57
C ILE A 103 8.12 -18.61 1.98
N ARG A 104 8.16 -18.75 0.66
CA ARG A 104 9.23 -19.45 -0.06
C ARG A 104 9.79 -18.51 -1.12
N VAL A 105 11.10 -18.37 -1.13
CA VAL A 105 11.86 -17.61 -2.14
C VAL A 105 12.75 -18.61 -2.86
N TYR A 106 12.71 -18.58 -4.19
CA TYR A 106 13.50 -19.44 -5.05
C TYR A 106 14.47 -18.57 -5.86
N GLN A 107 15.61 -19.16 -6.24
CA GLN A 107 16.59 -18.55 -7.14
C GLN A 107 16.82 -19.47 -8.34
#